data_AF-A0A9E2GBI1-F1
#
_entry.id   AF-A0A9E2GBI1-F1
#
_cell.length_a   1.000
_cell.length_b   1.000
_cell.length_c   1.000
_cell.angle_alpha   90.00
_cell.angle_beta   90.00
_cell.angle_gamma   90.00
#
_symmetry.space_group_name_H-M   'P 1'
#
loop_
_entity.id
_entity.type
_entity.pdbx_description
1 polymer ?
#
loop_
_entity_poly.entity_id
_entity_poly.type
_entity_poly.pdbx_seq_one_letter_code
_entity_poly.pdbx_strand_id
1 'polypeptide(L)'
;MKSSLSSKEQEYIKKILESSSIEDTLVLNNTKFTNLAFLLSRKIDRNKYNNILNSIFHLSELLYAKSLLLYNREILKENEDMSKGTNITGKMLLIFHFFESADEICHTISRERLSISTISMQIRQILEHAVVSRRIILEKVDDYKIVQSAIVSFNKHIGANHLDVLEGMTQNNQGLLKCLSSRLKLTDIINECNLGWFYNFLSGNIHSLSTVEQLLPNSRSSDYEYIFLQTIYSALVYILEIFYKYFTDTDLNTFDLKNDFYLSIEY
;
A
#
# COMPACT_ATOMS: atom_id res chain seq x y z
N MET A 1 -1.61 -26.93 -29.20
CA MET A 1 -0.58 -26.20 -28.42
C MET A 1 0.29 -27.23 -27.71
N LYS A 2 1.57 -27.34 -28.08
CA LYS A 2 2.51 -28.26 -27.41
C LYS A 2 2.94 -27.62 -26.09
N SER A 3 2.71 -28.31 -24.96
CA SER A 3 3.09 -27.82 -23.64
C SER A 3 4.62 -27.71 -23.53
N SER A 4 5.11 -26.53 -23.18
CA SER A 4 6.53 -26.20 -22.99
C SER A 4 7.16 -26.78 -21.72
N LEU A 5 6.53 -27.79 -21.12
CA LEU A 5 6.95 -28.37 -19.84
C LEU A 5 7.82 -29.59 -20.09
N SER A 6 8.97 -29.65 -19.41
CA SER A 6 9.88 -30.78 -19.44
C SER A 6 9.20 -32.05 -18.88
N SER A 7 9.70 -33.22 -19.27
CA SER A 7 9.16 -34.52 -18.85
C SER A 7 9.08 -34.67 -17.33
N LYS A 8 10.05 -34.08 -16.61
CA LYS A 8 10.07 -34.05 -15.14
C LYS A 8 8.97 -33.18 -14.55
N GLU A 9 8.67 -32.04 -15.18
CA GLU A 9 7.59 -31.14 -14.74
C GLU A 9 6.22 -31.78 -14.98
N GLN A 10 6.05 -32.48 -16.11
CA GLN A 10 4.82 -33.21 -16.39
C GLN A 10 4.58 -34.37 -15.41
N GLU A 11 5.63 -35.14 -15.08
CA GLU A 11 5.55 -36.22 -14.10
C GLU A 11 5.27 -35.70 -12.69
N TYR A 12 5.84 -34.55 -12.34
CA TYR A 12 5.60 -33.89 -11.06
C TYR A 12 4.17 -33.36 -10.94
N ILE A 13 3.64 -32.69 -11.98
CA ILE A 13 2.24 -32.23 -12.02
C ILE A 13 1.28 -33.42 -11.92
N LYS A 14 1.58 -34.53 -12.60
CA LYS A 14 0.79 -35.74 -12.54
C LYS A 14 0.73 -36.31 -11.12
N LYS A 15 1.85 -36.37 -10.40
CA LYS A 15 1.90 -36.79 -8.99
C LYS A 15 1.09 -35.90 -8.05
N ILE A 16 1.04 -34.58 -8.30
CA ILE A 16 0.19 -33.65 -7.53
C ILE A 16 -1.29 -33.93 -7.79
N LEU A 17 -1.68 -34.05 -9.06
CA LEU A 17 -3.07 -34.28 -9.46
C LEU A 17 -3.61 -35.65 -9.01
N GLU A 18 -2.74 -36.64 -8.86
CA GLU A 18 -3.08 -37.99 -8.39
C GLU A 18 -3.04 -38.14 -6.86
N SER A 19 -2.57 -37.13 -6.12
CA SER A 19 -2.56 -37.17 -4.66
C SER A 19 -3.98 -36.98 -4.09
N SER A 20 -4.38 -37.87 -3.19
CA SER A 20 -5.74 -37.90 -2.61
C SER A 20 -5.94 -36.96 -1.42
N SER A 21 -4.87 -36.32 -0.92
CA SER A 21 -4.93 -35.38 0.19
C SER A 21 -4.00 -34.18 0.00
N ILE A 22 -4.43 -33.02 0.50
CA ILE A 22 -3.62 -31.78 0.49
C ILE A 22 -2.34 -31.96 1.32
N GLU A 23 -2.36 -32.81 2.34
CA GLU A 23 -1.23 -33.10 3.22
C GLU A 23 -0.10 -33.84 2.48
N ASP A 24 -0.42 -34.79 1.60
CA ASP A 24 0.57 -35.51 0.78
C ASP A 24 1.29 -34.59 -0.22
N THR A 25 0.60 -33.57 -0.75
CA THR A 25 1.18 -32.55 -1.64
C THR A 25 2.10 -31.58 -0.90
N LEU A 26 1.80 -31.27 0.37
CA LEU A 26 2.62 -30.40 1.22
C LEU A 26 3.93 -31.07 1.62
N VAL A 27 3.92 -32.38 1.90
CA VAL A 27 5.12 -33.17 2.23
C VAL A 27 6.14 -33.19 1.09
N LEU A 28 5.69 -33.22 -0.18
CA LEU A 28 6.54 -33.14 -1.37
C LEU A 28 7.20 -31.75 -1.58
N ASN A 29 6.67 -30.71 -0.93
CA ASN A 29 7.04 -29.29 -1.12
C ASN A 29 7.79 -28.67 0.07
N ASN A 30 8.14 -29.50 1.06
CA ASN A 30 8.48 -29.13 2.43
C ASN A 30 9.75 -28.30 2.66
N THR A 31 10.49 -27.89 1.62
CA THR A 31 11.67 -27.02 1.78
C THR A 31 11.62 -25.71 1.00
N LYS A 32 10.81 -25.61 -0.07
CA LYS A 32 10.71 -24.36 -0.87
C LYS A 32 9.46 -23.55 -0.55
N PHE A 33 8.33 -24.19 -0.29
CA PHE A 33 7.11 -23.49 0.09
C PHE A 33 7.09 -23.10 1.57
N THR A 34 7.73 -23.89 2.42
CA THR A 34 7.66 -23.81 3.89
C THR A 34 8.23 -22.54 4.51
N ASN A 35 9.12 -21.79 3.86
CA ASN A 35 9.66 -20.57 4.48
C ASN A 35 8.89 -19.31 4.03
N LEU A 36 8.65 -19.14 2.73
CA LEU A 36 7.97 -17.94 2.22
C LEU A 36 6.45 -17.99 2.44
N ALA A 37 5.82 -19.16 2.21
CA ALA A 37 4.38 -19.31 2.44
C ALA A 37 4.04 -19.29 3.93
N PHE A 38 4.94 -19.77 4.81
CA PHE A 38 4.76 -19.72 6.26
C PHE A 38 4.83 -18.29 6.80
N LEU A 39 5.76 -17.45 6.33
CA LEU A 39 5.83 -16.04 6.72
C LEU A 39 4.59 -15.24 6.28
N LEU A 40 4.07 -15.51 5.08
CA LEU A 40 2.91 -14.79 4.52
C LEU A 40 1.55 -15.31 5.03
N SER A 41 1.49 -16.56 5.49
CA SER A 41 0.28 -17.17 6.09
C SER A 41 0.24 -17.05 7.61
N ARG A 42 1.31 -16.54 8.23
CA ARG A 42 1.35 -16.23 9.67
C ARG A 42 0.28 -15.22 10.04
N LYS A 43 -0.33 -15.48 11.19
CA LYS A 43 -1.32 -14.63 11.81
C LYS A 43 -0.71 -14.03 13.06
N ILE A 44 -0.77 -12.71 13.18
CA ILE A 44 -0.27 -11.98 14.34
C ILE A 44 -1.29 -12.10 15.47
N ASP A 45 -0.82 -12.46 16.66
CA ASP A 45 -1.63 -12.46 17.89
C ASP A 45 -1.78 -11.02 18.41
N ARG A 46 -3.02 -10.52 18.40
CA ARG A 46 -3.32 -9.16 18.85
C ARG A 46 -2.93 -8.91 20.30
N ASN A 47 -3.10 -9.89 21.19
CA ASN A 47 -2.82 -9.69 22.62
C ASN A 47 -1.33 -9.48 22.88
N LYS A 48 -0.48 -10.18 22.11
CA LYS A 48 0.98 -10.07 22.20
C LYS A 48 1.50 -8.72 21.73
N TYR A 49 0.89 -8.13 20.70
CA TYR A 49 1.36 -6.89 20.06
C TYR A 49 0.39 -5.72 20.20
N ASN A 50 -0.43 -5.72 21.26
CA ASN A 50 -1.54 -4.78 21.41
C ASN A 50 -1.11 -3.31 21.30
N ASN A 51 0.00 -2.92 21.94
CA ASN A 51 0.47 -1.54 21.94
C ASN A 51 0.75 -1.01 20.53
N ILE A 52 1.58 -1.72 19.76
CA ILE A 52 1.93 -1.27 18.41
C ILE A 52 0.75 -1.37 17.43
N LEU A 53 -0.11 -2.38 17.58
CA LEU A 53 -1.32 -2.53 16.77
C LEU A 53 -2.30 -1.38 17.02
N ASN A 54 -2.45 -0.93 18.28
CA ASN A 54 -3.28 0.24 18.61
C ASN A 54 -2.67 1.52 18.02
N SER A 55 -1.35 1.68 18.04
CA SER A 55 -0.70 2.82 17.39
C SER A 55 -0.92 2.83 15.87
N ILE A 56 -0.79 1.67 15.21
CA ILE A 56 -1.10 1.51 13.77
C ILE A 56 -2.57 1.82 13.48
N PHE A 57 -3.48 1.36 14.34
CA PHE A 57 -4.91 1.65 14.22
C PHE A 57 -5.18 3.14 14.31
N HIS A 58 -4.69 3.83 15.35
CA HIS A 58 -4.92 5.26 15.55
C HIS A 58 -4.27 6.13 14.46
N LEU A 59 -3.12 5.74 13.93
CA LEU A 59 -2.52 6.39 12.76
C LEU A 59 -3.43 6.28 11.54
N SER A 60 -3.99 5.09 11.32
CA SER A 60 -4.88 4.83 10.20
C SER A 60 -6.21 5.58 10.38
N GLU A 61 -6.76 5.60 11.59
CA GLU A 61 -7.96 6.37 11.96
C GLU A 61 -7.75 7.88 11.77
N LEU A 62 -6.58 8.40 12.16
CA LEU A 62 -6.23 9.81 11.93
C LEU A 62 -6.18 10.13 10.44
N LEU A 63 -5.53 9.29 9.64
CA LEU A 63 -5.47 9.45 8.19
C LEU A 63 -6.87 9.43 7.57
N TYR A 64 -7.71 8.47 7.97
CA TYR A 64 -9.11 8.36 7.57
C TYR A 64 -9.89 9.63 7.88
N ALA A 65 -9.91 10.06 9.15
CA ALA A 65 -10.72 11.19 9.59
C ALA A 65 -10.30 12.49 8.89
N LYS A 66 -8.99 12.71 8.72
CA LYS A 66 -8.46 13.91 8.08
C LYS A 66 -8.72 13.93 6.57
N SER A 67 -8.49 12.82 5.88
CA SER A 67 -8.76 12.73 4.45
C SER A 67 -10.26 12.81 4.14
N LEU A 68 -11.13 12.17 4.92
CA LEU A 68 -12.58 12.32 4.79
C LEU A 68 -13.03 13.78 4.99
N LEU A 69 -12.50 14.46 6.01
CA LEU A 69 -12.83 15.86 6.28
C LEU A 69 -12.38 16.79 5.14
N LEU A 70 -11.17 16.58 4.60
CA LEU A 70 -10.71 17.34 3.44
C LEU A 70 -11.55 17.05 2.20
N TYR A 71 -11.84 15.78 1.92
CA TYR A 71 -12.68 15.37 0.80
C TYR A 71 -14.05 16.05 0.85
N ASN A 72 -14.72 16.00 2.01
CA ASN A 72 -16.01 16.66 2.20
C ASN A 72 -15.93 18.19 2.03
N ARG A 73 -14.85 18.82 2.51
CA ARG A 73 -14.63 20.26 2.28
C ARG A 73 -14.48 20.60 0.80
N GLU A 74 -13.74 19.79 0.05
CA GLU A 74 -13.59 20.02 -1.39
C GLU A 74 -14.93 19.81 -2.11
N ILE A 75 -15.74 18.81 -1.72
CA ILE A 75 -17.09 18.63 -2.28
C ILE A 75 -17.94 19.88 -2.04
N LEU A 76 -17.93 20.42 -0.82
CA LEU A 76 -18.74 21.59 -0.49
C LEU A 76 -18.29 22.84 -1.27
N LYS A 77 -16.99 23.01 -1.51
CA LYS A 77 -16.45 24.12 -2.32
C LYS A 77 -16.88 24.04 -3.78
N GLU A 78 -16.79 22.85 -4.38
CA GLU A 78 -17.09 22.67 -5.80
C GLU A 78 -18.59 22.62 -6.10
N ASN A 79 -19.42 22.38 -5.08
CA ASN A 79 -20.85 22.12 -5.23
C ASN A 79 -21.71 23.02 -4.35
N GLU A 80 -21.39 24.32 -4.31
CA GLU A 80 -22.22 25.34 -3.64
C GLU A 80 -23.67 25.35 -4.16
N ASP A 81 -23.87 24.96 -5.43
CA ASP A 81 -25.18 24.77 -6.07
C ASP A 81 -25.37 23.30 -6.48
N MET A 82 -25.82 22.48 -5.52
CA MET A 82 -26.08 21.03 -5.69
C MET A 82 -27.07 20.69 -6.82
N SER A 83 -27.82 21.69 -7.35
CA SER A 83 -28.74 21.48 -8.47
C SER A 83 -28.03 21.25 -9.81
N LYS A 84 -26.74 21.60 -9.91
CA LYS A 84 -25.92 21.46 -11.14
C LYS A 84 -25.13 20.15 -11.22
N GLY A 85 -25.31 19.26 -10.25
CA GLY A 85 -24.56 18.00 -10.14
C GLY A 85 -23.21 18.17 -9.46
N THR A 86 -22.54 17.04 -9.18
CA THR A 86 -21.26 17.02 -8.46
C THR A 86 -20.09 17.11 -9.42
N ASN A 87 -19.29 18.18 -9.35
CA ASN A 87 -18.02 18.26 -10.07
C ASN A 87 -16.95 17.45 -9.33
N ILE A 88 -16.30 16.50 -10.01
CA ILE A 88 -15.22 15.67 -9.45
C ILE A 88 -13.88 16.25 -9.88
N THR A 89 -13.08 16.68 -8.90
CA THR A 89 -11.74 17.25 -9.15
C THR A 89 -10.65 16.20 -9.03
N GLY A 90 -9.47 16.48 -9.60
CA GLY A 90 -8.30 15.61 -9.47
C GLY A 90 -7.89 15.48 -8.00
N LYS A 91 -7.91 16.60 -7.27
CA LYS A 91 -7.64 16.64 -5.82
C LYS A 91 -8.58 15.74 -5.02
N MET A 92 -9.88 15.75 -5.31
CA MET A 92 -10.85 14.85 -4.66
C MET A 92 -10.49 13.39 -4.84
N LEU A 93 -10.12 12.97 -6.06
CA LEU A 93 -9.75 11.59 -6.35
C LEU A 93 -8.46 11.17 -5.62
N LEU A 94 -7.48 12.07 -5.55
CA LEU A 94 -6.25 11.81 -4.79
C LEU A 94 -6.54 11.65 -3.29
N ILE A 95 -7.43 12.47 -2.72
CA ILE A 95 -7.80 12.38 -1.29
C ILE A 95 -8.64 11.13 -1.02
N PHE A 96 -9.55 10.76 -1.93
CA PHE A 96 -10.49 9.65 -1.77
C PHE A 96 -9.80 8.34 -1.37
N HIS A 97 -8.76 7.96 -2.10
CA HIS A 97 -8.04 6.70 -1.85
C HIS A 97 -7.33 6.66 -0.49
N PHE A 98 -7.00 7.80 0.13
CA PHE A 98 -6.42 7.81 1.47
C PHE A 98 -7.42 7.35 2.52
N PHE A 99 -8.66 7.89 2.55
CA PHE A 99 -9.61 7.45 3.56
C PHE A 99 -10.11 6.03 3.30
N GLU A 100 -10.33 5.65 2.03
CA GLU A 100 -10.74 4.29 1.68
C GLU A 100 -9.70 3.27 2.18
N SER A 101 -8.43 3.46 1.83
CA SER A 101 -7.36 2.55 2.24
C SER A 101 -7.16 2.55 3.75
N ALA A 102 -7.27 3.71 4.40
CA ALA A 102 -7.12 3.83 5.85
C ALA A 102 -8.25 3.12 6.62
N ASP A 103 -9.49 3.21 6.15
CA ASP A 103 -10.64 2.48 6.69
C ASP A 103 -10.43 0.96 6.59
N GLU A 104 -9.99 0.49 5.42
CA GLU A 104 -9.67 -0.92 5.23
C GLU A 104 -8.55 -1.42 6.17
N ILE A 105 -7.53 -0.60 6.43
CA ILE A 105 -6.46 -0.92 7.37
C ILE A 105 -7.02 -1.01 8.80
N CYS A 106 -7.84 -0.04 9.22
CA CYS A 106 -8.52 -0.06 10.53
C CYS A 106 -9.34 -1.34 10.71
N HIS A 107 -10.10 -1.73 9.70
CA HIS A 107 -10.86 -2.97 9.69
C HIS A 107 -9.98 -4.21 9.78
N THR A 108 -8.87 -4.26 9.04
CA THR A 108 -7.92 -5.38 9.06
C THR A 108 -7.25 -5.53 10.41
N ILE A 109 -6.78 -4.43 11.02
CA ILE A 109 -6.11 -4.41 12.34
C ILE A 109 -7.08 -4.79 13.47
N SER A 110 -8.36 -4.42 13.32
CA SER A 110 -9.38 -4.72 14.34
C SER A 110 -9.77 -6.19 14.41
N ARG A 111 -9.37 -7.03 13.44
CA ARG A 111 -9.66 -8.47 13.45
C ARG A 111 -8.88 -9.18 14.55
N GLU A 112 -9.48 -10.24 15.10
CA GLU A 112 -8.81 -11.09 16.09
C GLU A 112 -7.51 -11.74 15.57
N ARG A 113 -7.47 -12.00 14.25
CA ARG A 113 -6.32 -12.60 13.59
C ARG A 113 -5.93 -11.77 12.37
N LEU A 114 -4.75 -11.16 12.46
CA LEU A 114 -4.21 -10.28 11.43
C LEU A 114 -3.35 -11.09 10.45
N SER A 115 -3.75 -11.10 9.17
CA SER A 115 -2.95 -11.70 8.09
C SER A 115 -1.84 -10.74 7.66
N ILE A 116 -0.58 -11.17 7.80
CA ILE A 116 0.61 -10.39 7.42
C ILE A 116 0.53 -9.96 5.95
N SER A 117 0.17 -10.87 5.04
CA SER A 117 0.07 -10.58 3.61
C SER A 117 -0.99 -9.52 3.29
N THR A 118 -2.13 -9.55 3.97
CA THR A 118 -3.23 -8.60 3.76
C THR A 118 -2.84 -7.20 4.18
N ILE A 119 -2.33 -7.04 5.41
CA ILE A 119 -1.94 -5.72 5.88
C ILE A 119 -0.72 -5.19 5.12
N SER A 120 0.23 -6.05 4.73
CA SER A 120 1.37 -5.65 3.90
C SER A 120 0.93 -5.12 2.54
N MET A 121 -0.05 -5.77 1.91
CA MET A 121 -0.63 -5.31 0.64
C MET A 121 -1.31 -3.95 0.79
N GLN A 122 -2.17 -3.79 1.81
CA GLN A 122 -2.91 -2.55 2.06
C GLN A 122 -1.94 -1.38 2.31
N ILE A 123 -0.93 -1.57 3.17
CA ILE A 123 0.08 -0.56 3.47
C ILE A 123 0.90 -0.21 2.23
N ARG A 124 1.25 -1.20 1.41
CA ARG A 124 1.95 -0.97 0.14
C ARG A 124 1.10 -0.12 -0.81
N GLN A 125 -0.18 -0.43 -0.98
CA GLN A 125 -1.09 0.29 -1.88
C GLN A 125 -1.20 1.77 -1.48
N ILE A 126 -1.42 2.07 -0.20
CA ILE A 126 -1.52 3.46 0.27
C ILE A 126 -0.17 4.19 0.21
N LEU A 127 0.96 3.50 0.39
CA LEU A 127 2.30 4.06 0.22
C LEU A 127 2.56 4.45 -1.24
N GLU A 128 2.24 3.54 -2.17
CA GLU A 128 2.32 3.78 -3.61
C GLU A 128 1.46 4.99 -4.02
N HIS A 129 0.22 5.03 -3.52
CA HIS A 129 -0.69 6.14 -3.75
C HIS A 129 -0.13 7.47 -3.22
N ALA A 130 0.44 7.47 -2.00
CA ALA A 130 1.02 8.66 -1.39
C ALA A 130 2.20 9.23 -2.19
N VAL A 131 3.14 8.38 -2.60
CA VAL A 131 4.33 8.84 -3.34
C VAL A 131 3.99 9.29 -4.76
N VAL A 132 3.03 8.63 -5.43
CA VAL A 132 2.54 9.03 -6.75
C VAL A 132 1.79 10.34 -6.66
N SER A 133 0.89 10.47 -5.69
CA SER A 133 0.16 11.71 -5.39
C SER A 133 1.10 12.90 -5.15
N ARG A 134 2.15 12.70 -4.34
CA ARG A 134 3.21 13.70 -4.13
C ARG A 134 3.82 14.14 -5.47
N ARG A 135 4.13 13.20 -6.37
CA ARG A 135 4.73 13.52 -7.67
C ARG A 135 3.77 14.30 -8.57
N ILE A 136 2.50 13.92 -8.60
CA ILE A 136 1.43 14.62 -9.34
C ILE A 136 1.33 16.08 -8.91
N ILE A 137 1.35 16.33 -7.60
CA ILE A 137 1.29 17.70 -7.04
C ILE A 137 2.55 18.49 -7.38
N LEU A 138 3.73 17.88 -7.26
CA LEU A 138 5.01 18.53 -7.60
C LEU A 138 5.14 18.87 -9.09
N GLU A 139 4.66 17.99 -9.98
CA GLU A 139 4.61 18.23 -11.43
C GLU A 139 3.48 19.20 -11.83
N LYS A 140 2.61 19.60 -10.89
CA LYS A 140 1.43 20.44 -11.14
C LYS A 140 0.57 19.87 -12.27
N VAL A 141 0.34 18.56 -12.22
CA VAL A 141 -0.47 17.88 -13.23
C VAL A 141 -1.89 18.45 -13.20
N ASP A 142 -2.39 18.75 -14.39
CA ASP A 142 -3.74 19.28 -14.57
C ASP A 142 -4.83 18.30 -14.09
N ASP A 143 -5.86 18.85 -13.44
CA ASP A 143 -6.94 18.08 -12.82
C ASP A 143 -7.68 17.18 -13.82
N TYR A 144 -7.92 17.67 -15.04
CA TYR A 144 -8.58 16.88 -16.07
C TYR A 144 -7.76 15.63 -16.42
N LYS A 145 -6.42 15.73 -16.44
CA LYS A 145 -5.54 14.58 -16.67
C LYS A 145 -5.61 13.56 -15.54
N ILE A 146 -5.74 13.99 -14.30
CA ILE A 146 -5.88 13.11 -13.14
C ILE A 146 -7.19 12.33 -13.23
N VAL A 147 -8.31 13.05 -13.44
CA VAL A 147 -9.66 12.44 -13.55
C VAL A 147 -9.70 11.43 -14.70
N GLN A 148 -9.21 11.81 -15.88
CA GLN A 148 -9.21 10.94 -17.05
C GLN A 148 -8.32 9.70 -16.85
N SER A 149 -7.17 9.84 -16.20
CA SER A 149 -6.31 8.72 -15.84
C SER A 149 -7.01 7.71 -14.92
N ALA A 150 -7.77 8.20 -13.93
CA ALA A 150 -8.58 7.37 -13.04
C ALA A 150 -9.68 6.63 -13.82
N ILE A 151 -10.41 7.32 -14.70
CA ILE A 151 -11.47 6.69 -15.53
C ILE A 151 -10.88 5.63 -16.46
N VAL A 152 -9.75 5.90 -17.13
CA VAL A 152 -9.08 4.93 -18.00
C VAL A 152 -8.66 3.68 -17.21
N SER A 153 -8.18 3.87 -15.99
CA SER A 153 -7.75 2.77 -15.11
C SER A 153 -8.95 1.95 -14.63
N PHE A 154 -10.05 2.61 -14.26
CA PHE A 154 -11.31 1.97 -13.90
C PHE A 154 -11.89 1.16 -15.07
N ASN A 155 -11.99 1.76 -16.26
CA ASN A 155 -12.50 1.10 -17.46
C ASN A 155 -11.70 -0.16 -17.79
N LYS A 156 -10.36 -0.10 -17.66
CA LYS A 156 -9.50 -1.28 -17.83
C LYS A 156 -9.84 -2.37 -16.81
N HIS A 157 -10.07 -2.01 -15.55
CA HIS A 157 -10.40 -2.96 -14.49
C HIS A 157 -11.73 -3.68 -14.74
N ILE A 158 -12.76 -2.95 -15.20
CA ILE A 158 -14.09 -3.51 -15.47
C ILE A 158 -14.23 -4.10 -16.90
N GLY A 159 -13.18 -4.09 -17.71
CA GLY A 159 -13.20 -4.59 -19.09
C GLY A 159 -14.04 -3.74 -20.05
N ALA A 160 -14.27 -2.47 -19.73
CA ALA A 160 -14.97 -1.52 -20.60
C ALA A 160 -14.06 -1.03 -21.74
N ASN A 161 -14.69 -0.46 -22.79
CA ASN A 161 -13.97 0.09 -23.93
C ASN A 161 -12.89 1.09 -23.48
N HIS A 162 -11.71 0.96 -24.08
CA HIS A 162 -10.64 1.93 -23.83
C HIS A 162 -11.07 3.31 -24.33
N LEU A 163 -11.00 4.29 -23.43
CA LEU A 163 -10.98 5.68 -23.83
C LEU A 163 -9.64 5.96 -24.49
N ASP A 164 -9.68 6.69 -25.61
CA ASP A 164 -8.46 7.18 -26.25
C ASP A 164 -7.66 7.98 -25.22
N VAL A 165 -6.39 7.60 -25.09
CA VAL A 165 -5.47 8.28 -24.19
C VAL A 165 -5.27 9.69 -24.72
N LEU A 166 -5.69 10.68 -23.94
CA LEU A 166 -5.60 12.09 -24.31
C LEU A 166 -4.16 12.51 -24.62
N GLU A 167 -4.04 13.58 -25.41
CA GLU A 167 -2.78 14.18 -25.78
C GLU A 167 -1.94 14.55 -24.54
N GLY A 168 -0.70 14.09 -24.51
CA GLY A 168 0.23 14.33 -23.40
C GLY A 168 0.06 13.42 -22.17
N MET A 169 -0.67 12.31 -22.27
CA MET A 169 -0.64 11.20 -21.30
C MET A 169 0.26 10.05 -21.75
N THR A 170 0.86 9.33 -20.80
CA THR A 170 1.81 8.25 -21.12
C THR A 170 1.09 6.92 -21.36
N GLN A 171 1.13 6.37 -22.58
CA GLN A 171 0.45 5.11 -22.90
C GLN A 171 1.04 3.87 -22.20
N ASN A 172 2.31 3.92 -21.78
CA ASN A 172 3.03 2.80 -21.18
C ASN A 172 2.81 2.65 -19.67
N ASN A 173 2.31 3.69 -19.01
CA ASN A 173 2.08 3.68 -17.57
C ASN A 173 0.66 3.18 -17.24
N GLN A 174 0.46 2.77 -15.99
CA GLN A 174 -0.83 2.29 -15.49
C GLN A 174 -1.27 3.10 -14.27
N GLY A 175 -2.58 3.15 -14.00
CA GLY A 175 -3.09 3.90 -12.86
C GLY A 175 -2.79 5.39 -12.99
N LEU A 176 -2.65 6.06 -11.85
CA LEU A 176 -2.29 7.47 -11.77
C LEU A 176 -0.92 7.81 -12.38
N LEU A 177 0.02 6.86 -12.52
CA LEU A 177 1.29 7.11 -13.22
C LEU A 177 1.09 7.54 -14.68
N LYS A 178 -0.07 7.26 -15.27
CA LYS A 178 -0.41 7.62 -16.65
C LYS A 178 -0.50 9.13 -16.88
N CYS A 179 -0.84 9.91 -15.85
CA CYS A 179 -0.97 11.37 -15.96
C CYS A 179 0.37 12.11 -15.82
N LEU A 180 1.44 11.42 -15.42
CA LEU A 180 2.78 12.01 -15.32
C LEU A 180 3.37 12.26 -16.70
N SER A 181 4.13 13.35 -16.81
CA SER A 181 4.72 13.82 -18.08
C SER A 181 5.85 12.92 -18.59
N SER A 182 6.50 12.19 -17.68
CA SER A 182 7.66 11.35 -17.96
C SER A 182 7.34 9.87 -17.77
N ARG A 183 8.09 9.00 -18.48
CA ARG A 183 8.00 7.54 -18.33
C ARG A 183 8.72 7.08 -17.06
N LEU A 184 8.24 7.52 -15.91
CA LEU A 184 8.77 7.11 -14.61
C LEU A 184 8.20 5.75 -14.22
N LYS A 185 9.06 4.88 -13.68
CA LYS A 185 8.60 3.68 -13.00
C LYS A 185 8.27 4.02 -11.56
N LEU A 186 7.29 3.31 -10.99
CA LEU A 186 6.93 3.42 -9.57
C LEU A 186 8.15 3.25 -8.66
N THR A 187 9.02 2.29 -8.98
CA THR A 187 10.25 2.03 -8.23
C THR A 187 11.19 3.22 -8.20
N ASP A 188 11.24 4.01 -9.28
CA ASP A 188 12.11 5.19 -9.36
C ASP A 188 11.57 6.27 -8.40
N ILE A 189 10.26 6.50 -8.41
CA ILE A 189 9.58 7.46 -7.51
C ILE A 189 9.74 7.04 -6.03
N ILE A 190 9.64 5.75 -5.74
CA ILE A 190 9.84 5.21 -4.39
C ILE A 190 11.29 5.39 -3.92
N ASN A 191 12.26 5.15 -4.81
CA ASN A 191 13.67 5.33 -4.49
C ASN A 191 14.04 6.80 -4.29
N GLU A 192 13.46 7.73 -5.06
CA GLU A 192 13.59 9.18 -4.83
C GLU A 192 13.12 9.60 -3.43
N CYS A 193 12.21 8.84 -2.83
CA CYS A 193 11.69 9.06 -1.48
C CYS A 193 12.52 8.34 -0.40
N ASN A 194 13.62 7.66 -0.76
CA ASN A 194 14.40 6.78 0.12
C ASN A 194 13.59 5.62 0.75
N LEU A 195 12.52 5.18 0.08
CA LEU A 195 11.63 4.13 0.56
C LEU A 195 11.85 2.76 -0.10
N GLY A 196 12.91 2.61 -0.90
CA GLY A 196 13.16 1.39 -1.67
C GLY A 196 13.19 0.12 -0.83
N TRP A 197 13.75 0.19 0.38
CA TRP A 197 13.78 -0.96 1.28
C TRP A 197 12.39 -1.28 1.87
N PHE A 198 11.63 -0.28 2.32
CA PHE A 198 10.26 -0.43 2.84
C PHE A 198 9.38 -1.11 1.80
N TYR A 199 9.44 -0.60 0.57
CA TYR A 199 8.64 -1.12 -0.53
C TYR A 199 9.00 -2.57 -0.87
N ASN A 200 10.29 -2.89 -0.90
CA ASN A 200 10.73 -4.28 -1.15
C ASN A 200 10.34 -5.22 -0.01
N PHE A 201 10.40 -4.76 1.24
CA PHE A 201 9.94 -5.54 2.40
C PHE A 201 8.44 -5.82 2.31
N LEU A 202 7.61 -4.79 2.11
CA LEU A 202 6.16 -4.92 1.98
C LEU A 202 5.71 -5.68 0.71
N SER A 203 6.59 -5.77 -0.29
CA SER A 203 6.39 -6.58 -1.49
C SER A 203 6.73 -8.06 -1.29
N GLY A 204 7.31 -8.43 -0.13
CA GLY A 204 7.79 -9.79 0.12
C GLY A 204 9.09 -10.13 -0.63
N ASN A 205 9.78 -9.13 -1.19
CA ASN A 205 11.06 -9.33 -1.87
C ASN A 205 12.20 -9.55 -0.87
N ILE A 206 12.06 -9.01 0.35
CA ILE A 206 12.98 -9.26 1.47
C ILE A 206 12.37 -10.35 2.35
N HIS A 207 13.01 -11.52 2.36
CA HIS A 207 12.46 -12.76 2.94
C HIS A 207 13.34 -13.36 4.05
N SER A 208 14.59 -12.93 4.20
CA SER A 208 15.48 -13.35 5.28
C SER A 208 15.40 -12.38 6.47
N LEU A 209 15.05 -12.92 7.65
CA LEU A 209 15.06 -12.17 8.91
C LEU A 209 16.40 -11.46 9.14
N SER A 210 17.52 -12.12 8.85
CA SER A 210 18.87 -11.54 8.97
C SER A 210 19.08 -10.29 8.13
N THR A 211 18.45 -10.20 6.96
CA THR A 211 18.51 -9.01 6.10
C THR A 211 17.64 -7.89 6.67
N VAL A 212 16.50 -8.22 7.27
CA VAL A 212 15.61 -7.23 7.91
C VAL A 212 16.24 -6.69 9.19
N GLU A 213 16.86 -7.54 10.00
CA GLU A 213 17.60 -7.16 11.22
C GLU A 213 18.78 -6.22 10.92
N GLN A 214 19.46 -6.39 9.78
CA GLN A 214 20.53 -5.49 9.33
C GLN A 214 20.01 -4.12 8.86
N LEU A 215 18.74 -4.03 8.46
CA LEU A 215 18.13 -2.81 7.94
C LEU A 215 17.44 -1.98 9.03
N LEU A 216 17.15 -2.57 10.19
CA LEU A 216 16.57 -1.86 11.33
C LEU A 216 17.65 -1.34 12.28
N PRO A 217 17.76 -0.02 12.48
CA PRO A 217 18.66 0.54 13.46
C PRO A 217 18.14 0.18 14.86
N ASN A 218 18.74 -0.83 15.49
CA ASN A 218 18.60 -1.22 16.91
C ASN A 218 17.58 -2.32 17.29
N SER A 219 17.17 -3.25 16.42
CA SER A 219 16.34 -4.37 16.89
C SER A 219 17.17 -5.46 17.60
N ARG A 220 17.20 -5.43 18.95
CA ARG A 220 17.61 -6.57 19.79
C ARG A 220 16.54 -7.66 19.94
N SER A 221 15.36 -7.48 19.32
CA SER A 221 14.29 -8.48 19.36
C SER A 221 14.43 -9.46 18.20
N SER A 222 14.61 -10.73 18.50
CA SER A 222 14.52 -11.86 17.56
C SER A 222 13.08 -12.12 17.04
N ASP A 223 12.17 -11.16 17.21
CA ASP A 223 10.76 -11.30 16.94
C ASP A 223 10.36 -10.62 15.61
N TYR A 224 10.34 -11.42 14.55
CA TYR A 224 9.98 -11.00 13.19
C TYR A 224 8.65 -10.22 13.12
N GLU A 225 7.64 -10.63 13.91
CA GLU A 225 6.31 -10.01 13.88
C GLU A 225 6.35 -8.58 14.43
N TYR A 226 7.16 -8.35 15.47
CA TYR A 226 7.38 -7.00 15.99
C TYR A 226 8.08 -6.09 14.98
N ILE A 227 9.14 -6.61 14.34
CA ILE A 227 9.88 -5.93 13.27
C ILE A 227 8.96 -5.57 12.09
N PHE A 228 8.10 -6.50 11.69
CA PHE A 228 7.12 -6.29 10.63
C PHE A 228 6.12 -5.18 11.00
N LEU A 229 5.56 -5.22 12.20
CA LEU A 229 4.62 -4.21 12.68
C LEU A 229 5.28 -2.83 12.83
N GLN A 230 6.53 -2.76 13.28
CA GLN A 230 7.30 -1.52 13.32
C GLN A 230 7.49 -0.93 11.92
N THR A 231 7.73 -1.78 10.92
CA THR A 231 7.84 -1.34 9.53
C THR A 231 6.52 -0.76 9.00
N ILE A 232 5.38 -1.40 9.31
CA ILE A 232 4.05 -0.87 8.98
C ILE A 232 3.82 0.49 9.63
N TYR A 233 4.12 0.59 10.92
CA TYR A 233 3.95 1.81 11.68
C TYR A 233 4.78 2.96 11.08
N SER A 234 6.07 2.74 10.79
CA SER A 234 6.92 3.75 10.13
C SER A 234 6.42 4.14 8.74
N ALA A 235 5.89 3.18 7.96
CA ALA A 235 5.29 3.49 6.66
C ALA A 235 4.07 4.40 6.80
N LEU A 236 3.17 4.15 7.76
CA LEU A 236 2.01 5.00 8.03
C LEU A 236 2.39 6.41 8.48
N VAL A 237 3.39 6.54 9.35
CA VAL A 237 3.93 7.84 9.75
C VAL A 237 4.38 8.62 8.52
N TYR A 238 5.15 7.99 7.63
CA TYR A 238 5.62 8.63 6.40
C TYR A 238 4.48 9.02 5.45
N ILE A 239 3.47 8.15 5.31
CA ILE A 239 2.26 8.42 4.51
C ILE A 239 1.53 9.65 5.05
N LEU A 240 1.38 9.76 6.37
CA LEU A 240 0.78 10.93 7.02
C LEU A 240 1.60 12.19 6.80
N GLU A 241 2.92 12.12 6.90
CA GLU A 241 3.80 13.27 6.60
C GLU A 241 3.58 13.78 5.16
N ILE A 242 3.51 12.88 4.17
CA ILE A 242 3.16 13.25 2.80
C ILE A 242 1.77 13.85 2.75
N PHE A 243 0.79 13.20 3.36
CA PHE A 243 -0.60 13.64 3.33
C PHE A 243 -0.73 15.07 3.87
N TYR A 244 -0.21 15.33 5.06
CA TYR A 244 -0.25 16.66 5.66
C TYR A 244 0.50 17.69 4.81
N LYS A 245 1.74 17.39 4.39
CA LYS A 245 2.58 18.33 3.66
C LYS A 245 1.99 18.76 2.31
N TYR A 246 1.31 17.85 1.61
CA TYR A 246 0.89 18.08 0.23
C TYR A 246 -0.62 18.29 0.06
N PHE A 247 -1.45 17.87 1.02
CA PHE A 247 -2.91 17.98 0.91
C PHE A 247 -3.55 18.92 1.94
N THR A 248 -2.82 19.27 3.00
CA THR A 248 -3.32 20.19 4.03
C THR A 248 -2.54 21.49 4.01
N ASP A 249 -3.19 22.58 4.40
CA ASP A 249 -2.53 23.85 4.70
C ASP A 249 -1.90 23.85 6.11
N THR A 250 -1.83 22.69 6.76
CA THR A 250 -1.33 22.56 8.13
C THR A 250 0.17 22.31 8.09
N ASP A 251 0.95 23.24 8.63
CA ASP A 251 2.39 23.07 8.78
C ASP A 251 2.65 22.01 9.87
N LEU A 252 3.37 20.95 9.50
CA LEU A 252 3.69 19.82 10.38
C LEU A 252 4.44 20.26 11.65
N ASN A 253 5.03 21.46 11.67
CA ASN A 253 5.67 22.05 12.85
C ASN A 253 4.70 22.26 14.05
N THR A 254 3.39 22.15 13.85
CA THR A 254 2.37 22.16 14.93
C THR A 254 2.01 20.76 15.44
N PHE A 255 2.45 19.71 14.75
CA PHE A 255 2.34 18.32 15.15
C PHE A 255 3.75 17.82 15.47
N ASP A 256 4.07 17.67 16.76
CA ASP A 256 5.37 17.12 17.15
C ASP A 256 5.40 15.60 16.96
N LEU A 257 5.38 15.18 15.68
CA LEU A 257 5.49 13.78 15.25
C LEU A 257 6.77 13.11 15.76
N LYS A 258 7.78 13.88 16.17
CA LYS A 258 8.99 13.33 16.79
C LYS A 258 8.83 13.07 18.28
N ASN A 259 8.19 13.97 19.04
CA ASN A 259 8.03 13.76 20.48
C ASN A 259 6.81 12.91 20.86
N ASP A 260 5.72 12.95 20.10
CA ASP A 260 4.51 12.19 20.44
C ASP A 260 4.54 10.72 19.98
N PHE A 261 5.42 10.36 19.02
CA PHE A 261 5.55 8.98 18.50
C PHE A 261 6.72 8.20 19.10
N TYR A 262 7.74 8.88 19.63
CA TYR A 262 8.86 8.23 20.35
C TYR A 262 8.55 7.92 21.83
N LEU A 263 7.39 8.31 22.36
CA LEU A 263 6.99 8.09 23.75
C LEU A 263 6.48 6.68 24.09
N SER A 264 6.80 5.64 23.29
CA SER A 264 6.59 4.25 23.74
C SER A 264 7.75 3.30 23.44
N ILE A 265 8.95 3.83 23.16
CA ILE A 265 10.19 3.07 23.29
C ILE A 265 11.00 3.74 24.38
N GLU A 266 10.51 3.65 25.62
CA GLU A 266 11.37 3.88 26.78
C GLU A 266 12.30 2.67 26.95
N TYR A 267 13.54 2.99 27.28
CA TYR A 267 14.76 2.17 27.31
C TYR A 267 14.70 0.87 28.13
#